data_AF-A0A7C7RV09-F1
#
_entry.id   AF-A0A7C7RV09-F1
#
_cell.length_a   1.000
_cell.length_b   1.000
_cell.length_c   1.000
_cell.angle_alpha   90.00
_cell.angle_beta   90.00
_cell.angle_gamma   90.00
#
_symmetry.space_group_name_H-M   'P 1'
#
loop_
_entity.id
_entity.type
_entity.pdbx_description
1 polymer ?
#
loop_
_entity_poly.entity_id
_entity_poly.type
_entity_poly.pdbx_seq_one_letter_code
_entity_poly.pdbx_strand_id
1 'polypeptide(L)' 'MGRDRVAVVGAGMTKFVRRAQETAKELAWKAASKALESCELTLDDIDAVIVDTAPEAFDGVHMNSEYLSD' A
#
# COMPACT_ATOMS: atom_id res chain seq x y z
N MET A 1 -8.52 -31.07 -2.47
CA MET A 1 -8.08 -29.70 -2.06
C MET A 1 -8.91 -28.70 -2.86
N GLY A 2 -9.56 -27.73 -2.20
CA GLY A 2 -10.36 -26.71 -2.89
C GLY A 2 -9.50 -25.86 -3.83
N ARG A 3 -10.06 -25.51 -5.00
CA ARG A 3 -9.34 -24.84 -6.10
C ARG A 3 -8.94 -23.39 -5.79
N ASP A 4 -9.54 -22.76 -4.77
CA ASP A 4 -9.41 -21.32 -4.52
C ASP A 4 -8.87 -21.03 -3.11
N ARG A 5 -7.66 -21.52 -2.81
CA ARG A 5 -7.00 -21.19 -1.53
C ARG A 5 -6.20 -19.90 -1.67
N VAL A 6 -6.47 -18.95 -0.78
CA VAL A 6 -5.80 -17.65 -0.72
C VAL A 6 -4.85 -17.61 0.48
N ALA A 7 -3.71 -16.94 0.32
CA ALA A 7 -2.73 -16.72 1.38
C ALA A 7 -2.26 -15.26 1.40
N VAL A 8 -1.90 -14.77 2.58
CA VAL A 8 -1.14 -13.53 2.75
C VAL A 8 0.34 -13.90 2.70
N VAL A 9 1.06 -13.40 1.69
CA VAL A 9 2.45 -13.80 1.44
C VAL A 9 3.48 -12.81 1.98
N GLY A 10 3.10 -11.54 2.17
CA GLY A 10 3.98 -10.48 2.66
C GLY A 10 3.22 -9.38 3.39
N ALA A 11 3.92 -8.58 4.18
CA ALA A 11 3.36 -7.44 4.92
C ALA A 11 4.40 -6.35 5.13
N GLY A 12 3.98 -5.09 5.04
CA GLY A 12 4.85 -3.93 5.19
C GLY A 12 4.13 -2.78 5.89
N MET A 13 4.85 -2.04 6.73
CA MET A 13 4.29 -0.94 7.50
C MET A 13 5.29 0.21 7.68
N THR A 14 4.77 1.43 7.71
CA THR A 14 5.53 2.63 8.06
C THR A 14 5.62 2.79 9.58
N LYS A 15 6.48 3.72 10.03
CA LYS A 15 6.56 4.05 11.44
C LYS A 15 5.44 5.02 11.80
N PHE A 16 4.64 4.70 12.81
CA PHE A 16 3.66 5.63 13.36
C PHE A 16 4.36 6.80 14.04
N VAL A 17 4.06 8.01 13.58
CA VAL A 17 4.59 9.27 14.09
C VAL A 17 3.47 10.30 14.15
N ARG A 18 3.57 11.27 15.06
CA ARG A 18 2.56 12.32 15.20
C ARG A 18 2.52 13.26 13.98
N ARG A 19 3.66 13.48 13.32
CA ARG A 19 3.79 14.35 12.14
C ARG A 19 4.85 13.79 11.21
N ALA A 20 4.43 13.00 10.23
CA ALA A 20 5.30 12.59 9.13
C ALA A 20 5.75 13.83 8.34
N GLN A 21 6.98 13.82 7.83
CA GLN A 21 7.45 14.84 6.88
C GLN A 21 7.32 14.36 5.44
N GLU A 22 7.19 13.04 5.28
CA GLU A 22 6.88 12.39 4.02
C GLU A 22 5.45 12.69 3.58
N THR A 23 5.29 12.74 2.27
CA THR A 23 3.99 12.76 1.59
C THR A 23 3.28 11.42 1.74
N ALA A 24 1.96 11.42 1.51
CA ALA A 24 1.18 10.19 1.51
C ALA A 24 1.69 9.16 0.48
N LYS A 25 2.13 9.62 -0.71
CA LYS A 25 2.78 8.79 -1.73
C LYS A 25 4.05 8.12 -1.23
N GLU A 26 4.94 8.87 -0.59
CA GLU A 26 6.19 8.32 -0.04
C GLU A 26 5.90 7.31 1.08
N LEU A 27 4.88 7.54 1.89
CA LEU A 27 4.45 6.59 2.92
C LEU A 27 3.86 5.31 2.32
N ALA A 28 3.01 5.44 1.29
CA ALA A 28 2.45 4.31 0.56
C ALA A 28 3.57 3.47 -0.09
N TRP A 29 4.51 4.12 -0.79
CA TRP A 29 5.70 3.48 -1.35
C TRP A 29 6.49 2.72 -0.29
N LYS A 30 6.83 3.37 0.83
CA LYS A 30 7.60 2.72 1.92
C LYS A 30 6.89 1.50 2.52
N ALA A 31 5.56 1.52 2.64
CA ALA A 31 4.80 0.36 3.11
C ALA A 31 4.79 -0.77 2.07
N ALA A 32 4.46 -0.43 0.82
CA ALA A 32 4.36 -1.39 -0.27
C ALA A 32 5.71 -2.06 -0.60
N SER A 33 6.80 -1.29 -0.70
CA SER A 33 8.15 -1.83 -0.95
C SER A 33 8.54 -2.84 0.13
N LYS A 34 8.30 -2.53 1.42
CA LYS A 34 8.60 -3.48 2.51
C LYS A 34 7.75 -4.75 2.43
N ALA A 35 6.49 -4.64 2.00
CA ALA A 35 5.63 -5.81 1.84
C ALA A 35 6.15 -6.73 0.73
N LEU A 36 6.51 -6.16 -0.42
CA LEU A 36 7.09 -6.87 -1.56
C LEU A 36 8.45 -7.50 -1.21
N GLU A 37 9.34 -6.74 -0.55
CA GLU A 37 10.62 -7.23 -0.05
C GLU A 37 10.45 -8.42 0.91
N SER A 38 9.41 -8.40 1.76
CA SER A 38 9.17 -9.48 2.73
C SER A 38 8.77 -10.82 2.09
N CYS A 39 8.34 -10.81 0.83
CA CYS A 39 7.94 -12.00 0.08
C CYS A 39 8.73 -12.21 -1.22
N GLU A 40 9.83 -11.47 -1.41
CA GLU A 40 10.71 -11.56 -2.59
C GLU A 40 9.98 -11.34 -3.92
N LEU A 41 8.92 -10.53 -3.91
CA LEU A 41 8.15 -10.16 -5.11
C LEU A 41 8.51 -8.75 -5.58
N THR A 42 8.11 -8.45 -6.81
CA THR A 42 8.24 -7.13 -7.43
C THR A 42 6.89 -6.60 -7.89
N LEU A 43 6.82 -5.34 -8.33
CA LEU A 43 5.57 -4.79 -8.89
C LEU A 43 5.14 -5.50 -10.17
N ASP A 44 6.08 -6.11 -10.91
CA ASP A 44 5.77 -6.88 -12.13
C ASP A 44 4.98 -8.17 -11.83
N ASP A 45 4.97 -8.63 -10.57
CA ASP A 45 4.23 -9.80 -10.11
C ASP A 45 2.79 -9.46 -9.64
N ILE A 46 2.38 -8.19 -9.71
CA ILE A 46 1.11 -7.69 -9.15
C ILE A 46 0.10 -7.39 -10.25
N ASP A 47 -0.99 -8.15 -10.29
CA ASP A 47 -2.08 -7.95 -11.25
C ASP A 47 -3.01 -6.77 -10.89
N ALA A 48 -3.18 -6.49 -9.59
CA ALA A 48 -4.10 -5.47 -9.10
C ALA A 48 -3.65 -4.88 -7.76
N VAL A 49 -3.91 -3.59 -7.57
CA VAL A 49 -3.70 -2.88 -6.32
C VAL A 49 -5.05 -2.44 -5.75
N ILE A 50 -5.26 -2.71 -4.47
CA ILE A 50 -6.44 -2.23 -3.72
C ILE A 50 -5.94 -1.22 -2.70
N VAL A 51 -6.47 0.00 -2.77
CA VAL A 51 -6.12 1.10 -1.87
C VAL A 51 -7.36 1.50 -1.07
N ASP A 52 -7.17 1.66 0.24
CA ASP A 52 -8.19 2.19 1.15
C ASP A 52 -7.59 3.36 1.94
N THR A 53 -8.37 4.42 2.13
CA THR A 53 -7.99 5.58 2.93
C THR A 53 -9.16 6.05 3.78
N ALA A 54 -8.88 6.46 5.02
CA ALA A 54 -9.91 7.00 5.91
C ALA A 54 -9.34 8.07 6.86
N PRO A 55 -10.04 9.19 7.07
CA PRO A 55 -11.20 9.67 6.32
C PRO A 55 -10.78 10.42 5.04
N GLU A 56 -11.11 9.85 3.87
CA GLU A 56 -10.74 10.36 2.53
C GLU A 56 -10.99 11.88 2.34
N ALA A 57 -12.06 12.41 2.94
CA ALA A 57 -12.47 13.80 2.81
C ALA A 57 -11.46 14.80 3.41
N PHE A 58 -10.54 14.35 4.25
CA PHE A 58 -9.55 15.20 4.93
C PHE A 58 -8.15 15.09 4.34
N ASP A 59 -7.96 14.25 3.32
CA ASP A 59 -6.65 14.04 2.70
C ASP A 59 -6.25 15.21 1.78
N GLY A 60 -7.21 16.08 1.42
CA GLY A 60 -6.96 17.28 0.62
C GLY A 60 -6.64 17.00 -0.85
N VAL A 61 -6.81 15.74 -1.28
CA VAL A 61 -6.55 15.28 -2.65
C VAL A 61 -7.82 14.65 -3.22
N HIS A 62 -8.20 15.12 -4.41
CA HIS A 62 -9.28 14.53 -5.20
C HIS A 62 -8.79 13.22 -5.84
N MET A 63 -9.63 12.17 -5.87
CA MET A 63 -9.25 10.83 -6.36
C MET A 63 -8.01 10.29 -5.62
N ASN A 64 -8.11 10.15 -4.30
CA ASN A 64 -6.96 9.80 -3.46
C ASN A 64 -6.37 8.42 -3.79
N SER A 65 -7.21 7.43 -4.13
CA SER A 65 -6.74 6.11 -4.55
C SER A 65 -5.78 6.19 -5.74
N GLU A 66 -6.18 6.89 -6.79
CA GLU A 66 -5.41 7.09 -8.01
C GLU A 66 -4.16 7.92 -7.75
N TYR A 67 -4.26 8.92 -6.87
CA TYR A 67 -3.11 9.69 -6.41
C TYR A 67 -2.12 8.87 -5.57
N LEU A 68 -2.52 7.78 -4.90
CA LEU A 68 -1.58 6.97 -4.13
C LEU A 68 -0.95 5.85 -4.97
N SER A 69 -1.61 5.45 -6.05
CA SER A 69 -1.24 4.30 -6.88
C SER A 69 -0.58 4.66 -8.22
N ASP A 70 -0.32 5.94 -8.51
CA ASP A 70 0.33 6.42 -9.74
C ASP A 70 1.87 6.37 -9.67
#